data_AF-G0PGJ2-F1
#
_entry.id   AF-G0PGJ2-F1
#
_cell.length_a   1.000
_cell.length_b   1.000
_cell.length_c   1.000
_cell.angle_alpha   90.00
_cell.angle_beta   90.00
_cell.angle_gamma   90.00
#
_symmetry.space_group_name_H-M   'P 1'
#
loop_
_entity.id
_entity.type
_entity.pdbx_description
1 polymer ?
#
loop_
_entity_poly.entity_id
_entity_poly.type
_entity_poly.pdbx_seq_one_letter_code
_entity_poly.pdbx_strand_id
1 'polypeptide(L)'
;MVGLKLTALGFLVFAVFVLEVVAVFTPAWFTWQEVSRSGIVSVYNKGIVPYYSNEDTWLAVSSILLFASLALTTINVFLFIGAYFSVKSQGYSRQVIVLLHALAISSVAVIVFNGTAFILMATNINKQYLLLSFGYPVQFGYSAWFCLSAVVVTFGSVLLAEYIVSKKEEEKEDEAPVESAVPPRILTSSFTNMY
;
A
#
# COMPACT_ATOMS: atom_id res chain seq x y z
N MET A 1 -13.51 -0.61 -22.89
CA MET A 1 -14.22 -0.89 -21.62
C MET A 1 -13.18 -1.04 -20.52
N VAL A 2 -13.36 -0.38 -19.37
CA VAL A 2 -12.49 -0.63 -18.21
C VAL A 2 -12.79 -2.04 -17.69
N GLY A 3 -11.77 -2.88 -17.60
CA GLY A 3 -11.93 -4.28 -17.19
C GLY A 3 -12.25 -4.41 -15.70
N LEU A 4 -13.03 -5.43 -15.33
CA LEU A 4 -13.43 -5.76 -13.96
C LEU A 4 -12.24 -5.76 -12.98
N LYS A 5 -11.07 -6.25 -13.42
CA LYS A 5 -9.84 -6.29 -12.63
C LYS A 5 -9.35 -4.91 -12.20
N LEU A 6 -9.41 -3.92 -13.11
CA LEU A 6 -8.99 -2.55 -12.81
C LEU A 6 -9.98 -1.86 -11.85
N THR A 7 -11.28 -2.13 -12.00
CA THR A 7 -12.30 -1.64 -11.07
C THR A 7 -12.13 -2.26 -9.67
N ALA A 8 -11.85 -3.57 -9.61
CA ALA A 8 -11.57 -4.26 -8.35
C ALA A 8 -10.31 -3.69 -7.67
N LEU A 9 -9.25 -3.42 -8.42
CA LEU A 9 -8.05 -2.76 -7.89
C LEU A 9 -8.38 -1.38 -7.30
N GLY A 10 -9.19 -0.58 -7.99
CA GLY A 10 -9.63 0.72 -7.49
C GLY A 10 -10.40 0.64 -6.18
N PHE A 11 -11.30 -0.34 -6.07
CA PHE A 11 -12.04 -0.59 -4.84
C PHE A 11 -11.09 -0.95 -3.68
N LEU A 12 -10.11 -1.83 -3.91
CA LEU A 12 -9.13 -2.22 -2.89
C LEU A 12 -8.28 -1.02 -2.44
N VAL A 13 -7.76 -0.24 -3.38
CA VAL A 13 -6.95 0.96 -3.07
C VAL A 13 -7.75 1.97 -2.25
N PHE A 14 -9.02 2.19 -2.60
CA PHE A 14 -9.90 3.08 -1.85
C PHE A 14 -10.25 2.53 -0.46
N ALA A 15 -10.52 1.22 -0.35
CA ALA A 15 -10.78 0.57 0.94
C ALA A 15 -9.57 0.67 1.87
N VAL A 16 -8.35 0.46 1.37
CA VAL A 16 -7.10 0.68 2.13
C VAL A 16 -7.03 2.12 2.61
N PHE A 17 -7.28 3.10 1.75
CA PHE A 17 -7.27 4.52 2.14
C PHE A 17 -8.24 4.81 3.29
N VAL A 18 -9.47 4.31 3.23
CA VAL A 18 -10.46 4.49 4.30
C VAL A 18 -9.98 3.83 5.60
N LEU A 19 -9.48 2.59 5.53
CA LEU A 19 -8.96 1.88 6.70
C LEU A 19 -7.78 2.61 7.34
N GLU A 20 -6.84 3.15 6.54
CA GLU A 20 -5.71 3.96 7.02
C GLU A 20 -6.17 5.25 7.69
N VAL A 21 -7.07 6.00 7.06
CA VAL A 21 -7.63 7.24 7.64
C VAL A 21 -8.28 6.94 8.99
N VAL A 22 -9.12 5.89 9.05
CA VAL A 22 -9.78 5.49 10.29
C VAL A 22 -8.74 5.05 11.32
N ALA A 23 -7.76 4.21 10.95
CA ALA A 23 -6.73 3.75 11.86
C ALA A 23 -5.95 4.93 12.45
N VAL A 24 -5.46 5.86 11.63
CA VAL A 24 -4.61 6.97 12.09
C VAL A 24 -5.37 7.98 12.94
N PHE A 25 -6.58 8.39 12.53
CA PHE A 25 -7.28 9.50 13.17
C PHE A 25 -8.23 9.09 14.30
N THR A 26 -8.54 7.80 14.46
CA THR A 26 -9.37 7.37 15.59
C THR A 26 -8.54 7.15 16.86
N PRO A 27 -9.00 7.64 18.02
CA PRO A 27 -8.23 7.57 19.25
C PRO A 27 -8.41 6.21 19.96
N ALA A 28 -8.30 5.09 19.25
CA ALA A 28 -8.52 3.74 19.79
C ALA A 28 -7.42 2.74 19.37
N TRP A 29 -6.17 3.18 19.47
CA TRP A 29 -5.00 2.32 19.30
C TRP A 29 -4.71 1.52 20.56
N PHE A 30 -4.81 2.18 21.71
CA PHE A 30 -4.61 1.57 23.02
C PHE A 30 -5.86 1.72 23.86
N THR A 31 -6.27 0.65 24.52
CA THR A 31 -7.43 0.62 25.41
C THR A 31 -7.03 0.04 26.75
N TRP A 32 -7.44 0.68 27.84
CA TRP A 32 -7.28 0.15 29.19
C TRP A 32 -8.53 0.45 30.02
N GLN A 33 -8.68 -0.31 31.09
CA GLN A 33 -9.77 -0.16 32.03
C GLN A 33 -9.21 0.28 33.37
N GLU A 34 -9.90 1.18 34.05
CA GLU A 34 -9.61 1.50 35.44
C GLU A 34 -10.87 1.24 36.26
N VAL A 35 -10.72 0.49 37.34
CA VAL A 35 -11.80 0.27 38.30
C VAL A 35 -11.66 1.31 39.41
N SER A 36 -12.68 2.16 39.55
CA SER A 36 -12.74 3.13 40.64
C SER A 36 -12.89 2.40 41.99
N ARG A 37 -12.59 3.10 43.10
CA ARG A 37 -12.86 2.58 44.46
C ARG A 37 -14.35 2.27 44.70
N SER A 38 -15.25 2.83 43.89
CA SER A 38 -16.69 2.55 43.93
C SER A 38 -17.12 1.36 43.05
N GLY A 39 -16.18 0.65 42.41
CA GLY A 39 -16.46 -0.48 41.52
C GLY A 39 -16.92 -0.09 40.12
N ILE A 40 -16.89 1.19 39.76
CA ILE A 40 -17.24 1.67 38.42
C ILE A 40 -16.05 1.40 37.50
N VAL A 41 -16.30 0.70 36.39
CA VAL A 41 -15.30 0.43 35.35
C VAL A 41 -15.34 1.55 34.32
N SER A 42 -14.26 2.31 34.23
CA SER A 42 -14.07 3.32 33.18
C SER A 42 -13.16 2.77 32.09
N VAL A 43 -13.56 2.93 30.83
CA VAL A 43 -12.76 2.53 29.66
C VAL A 43 -12.10 3.77 29.07
N TYR A 44 -10.78 3.74 28.93
CA TYR A 44 -9.99 4.80 28.36
C TYR A 44 -9.37 4.34 27.05
N ASN A 45 -9.32 5.25 26.08
CA ASN A 45 -8.71 5.01 24.79
C ASN A 45 -7.66 6.08 24.49
N LYS A 46 -6.55 5.66 23.88
CA LYS A 46 -5.48 6.55 23.39
C LYS A 46 -5.26 6.31 21.90
N GLY A 47 -5.11 7.40 21.16
CA GLY A 47 -4.75 7.39 19.75
C GLY A 47 -3.24 7.34 19.51
N ILE A 48 -2.86 7.45 18.24
CA ILE A 48 -1.46 7.42 17.79
C ILE A 48 -0.76 8.78 17.86
N VAL A 49 -1.54 9.87 17.91
CA VAL A 49 -1.02 11.23 17.80
C VAL A 49 -0.34 11.62 19.11
N PRO A 50 0.94 12.04 19.08
CA PRO A 50 1.62 12.58 20.25
C PRO A 50 0.97 13.90 20.66
N TYR A 51 0.37 13.95 21.85
CA TYR A 51 -0.16 15.19 22.42
C TYR A 51 0.87 15.93 23.29
N TYR A 52 1.97 15.27 23.67
CA TYR A 52 2.93 15.78 24.64
C TYR A 52 4.38 15.57 24.18
N SER A 53 5.26 16.52 24.50
CA SER A 53 6.69 16.49 24.14
C SER A 53 7.50 15.38 24.82
N ASN A 54 6.93 14.75 25.85
CA ASN A 54 7.60 13.75 26.69
C ASN A 54 7.15 12.32 26.35
N GLU A 55 6.60 12.10 25.16
CA GLU A 55 6.12 10.79 24.75
C GLU A 55 7.28 9.84 24.43
N ASP A 56 7.08 8.54 24.66
CA ASP A 56 8.12 7.55 24.41
C ASP A 56 8.54 7.54 22.93
N THR A 57 9.85 7.47 22.69
CA THR A 57 10.42 7.54 21.34
C THR A 57 9.85 6.48 20.40
N TRP A 58 9.55 5.27 20.92
CA TRP A 58 8.97 4.20 20.10
C TRP A 58 7.57 4.55 19.57
N LEU A 59 6.77 5.28 20.36
CA LEU A 59 5.42 5.71 19.97
C LEU A 59 5.50 6.85 18.95
N ALA A 60 6.43 7.79 19.14
CA ALA A 60 6.72 8.85 18.19
C ALA A 60 7.19 8.31 16.83
N VAL A 61 8.12 7.36 16.81
CA VAL A 61 8.59 6.73 15.56
C VAL A 61 7.45 5.97 14.87
N SER A 62 6.66 5.22 15.63
CA SER A 62 5.55 4.46 15.07
C SER A 62 4.47 5.36 14.49
N SER A 63 4.16 6.50 15.12
CA SER A 63 3.20 7.47 14.58
C SER A 63 3.70 8.12 13.29
N ILE A 64 4.99 8.50 13.21
CA ILE A 64 5.61 9.02 11.98
C ILE A 64 5.47 8.01 10.84
N LEU A 65 5.75 6.73 11.08
CA LEU A 65 5.63 5.67 10.07
C LEU A 65 4.19 5.52 9.56
N LEU A 66 3.19 5.59 10.45
CA LEU A 66 1.78 5.51 10.06
C LEU A 66 1.31 6.75 9.29
N PHE A 67 1.75 7.95 9.67
CA PHE A 67 1.46 9.15 8.88
C PHE A 67 2.14 9.10 7.50
N ALA A 68 3.37 8.60 7.41
CA ALA A 68 4.05 8.39 6.14
C ALA A 68 3.32 7.35 5.27
N SER A 69 2.84 6.27 5.89
CA SER A 69 2.01 5.26 5.24
C SER A 69 0.70 5.82 4.69
N LEU A 70 0.01 6.65 5.47
CA LEU A 70 -1.20 7.35 5.03
C LEU A 70 -0.93 8.29 3.84
N ALA A 71 0.20 9.01 3.86
CA ALA A 71 0.61 9.87 2.75
C ALA A 71 0.87 9.06 1.48
N LEU A 72 1.60 7.94 1.57
CA LEU A 72 1.82 7.02 0.44
C LEU A 72 0.52 6.40 -0.07
N THR A 73 -0.38 6.03 0.83
CA THR A 73 -1.70 5.50 0.47
C THR A 73 -2.53 6.54 -0.29
N THR A 74 -2.43 7.81 0.11
CA THR A 74 -3.05 8.93 -0.61
C THR A 74 -2.44 9.08 -2.02
N ILE A 75 -1.12 8.96 -2.14
CA ILE A 75 -0.44 8.93 -3.45
C ILE A 75 -0.95 7.75 -4.30
N ASN A 76 -1.14 6.56 -3.72
CA ASN A 76 -1.66 5.39 -4.43
C ASN A 76 -3.07 5.64 -5.00
N VAL A 77 -3.93 6.37 -4.28
CA VAL A 77 -5.23 6.79 -4.81
C VAL A 77 -5.06 7.67 -6.06
N PHE A 78 -4.16 8.65 -6.02
CA PHE A 78 -3.89 9.50 -7.20
C PHE A 78 -3.26 8.73 -8.36
N LEU A 79 -2.32 7.83 -8.09
CA LEU A 79 -1.73 6.95 -9.11
C LEU A 79 -2.80 6.08 -9.77
N PHE A 80 -3.70 5.50 -8.98
CA PHE A 80 -4.82 4.72 -9.50
C PHE A 80 -5.75 5.56 -10.37
N ILE A 81 -6.14 6.76 -9.92
CA ILE A 81 -6.98 7.67 -10.71
C ILE A 81 -6.31 8.01 -12.05
N GLY A 82 -5.02 8.33 -12.03
CA GLY A 82 -4.22 8.57 -13.23
C GLY A 82 -4.22 7.36 -14.18
N ALA A 83 -3.96 6.16 -13.67
CA ALA A 83 -3.99 4.93 -14.45
C ALA A 83 -5.38 4.67 -15.04
N TYR A 84 -6.45 4.86 -14.27
CA TYR A 84 -7.83 4.67 -14.70
C TYR A 84 -8.22 5.61 -15.85
N PHE A 85 -7.89 6.89 -15.75
CA PHE A 85 -8.16 7.85 -16.82
C PHE A 85 -7.35 7.56 -18.08
N SER A 86 -6.07 7.19 -17.93
CA SER A 86 -5.23 6.79 -19.07
C SER A 86 -5.78 5.55 -19.79
N VAL A 87 -6.26 4.55 -19.05
CA VAL A 87 -6.91 3.37 -19.64
C VAL A 87 -8.20 3.76 -20.37
N LYS A 88 -8.98 4.69 -19.83
CA LYS A 88 -10.23 5.12 -20.45
C LYS A 88 -10.00 5.92 -21.73
N SER A 89 -8.95 6.75 -21.79
CA SER A 89 -8.70 7.64 -22.92
C SER A 89 -7.92 6.96 -24.06
N GLN A 90 -6.91 6.16 -23.74
CA GLN A 90 -5.95 5.62 -24.72
C GLN A 90 -5.81 4.08 -24.66
N GLY A 91 -6.51 3.41 -23.75
CA GLY A 91 -6.33 1.99 -23.50
C GLY A 91 -5.07 1.68 -22.67
N TYR A 92 -4.65 0.42 -22.66
CA TYR A 92 -3.47 -0.01 -21.89
C TYR A 92 -2.18 0.42 -22.60
N SER A 93 -1.64 1.57 -22.21
CA SER A 93 -0.37 2.09 -22.71
C SER A 93 0.80 1.76 -21.77
N ARG A 94 2.04 2.00 -22.22
CA ARG A 94 3.24 1.86 -21.38
C ARG A 94 3.18 2.73 -20.13
N GLN A 95 2.53 3.90 -20.21
CA GLN A 95 2.35 4.79 -19.07
C GLN A 95 1.48 4.15 -17.98
N VAL A 96 0.41 3.43 -18.36
CA VAL A 96 -0.44 2.71 -17.41
C VAL A 96 0.35 1.63 -16.66
N ILE A 97 1.19 0.87 -17.38
CA ILE A 97 2.05 -0.16 -16.79
C ILE A 97 2.99 0.44 -15.74
N VAL A 98 3.65 1.56 -16.08
CA VAL A 98 4.54 2.27 -15.15
C VAL A 98 3.77 2.77 -13.92
N LEU A 99 2.56 3.30 -14.08
CA LEU A 99 1.74 3.75 -12.96
C LEU A 99 1.30 2.59 -12.04
N LEU A 100 0.95 1.44 -12.62
CA LEU A 100 0.57 0.25 -11.84
C LEU A 100 1.75 -0.34 -11.08
N HIS A 101 2.94 -0.40 -11.68
CA HIS A 101 4.16 -0.79 -10.95
C HIS A 101 4.54 0.23 -9.87
N ALA A 102 4.44 1.53 -10.13
CA ALA A 102 4.69 2.55 -9.12
C ALA A 102 3.73 2.40 -7.93
N LEU A 103 2.45 2.09 -8.20
CA LEU A 103 1.45 1.78 -7.18
C LEU A 103 1.83 0.53 -6.39
N ALA A 104 2.29 -0.54 -7.04
CA ALA A 104 2.71 -1.76 -6.37
C ALA A 104 3.93 -1.52 -5.46
N ILE A 105 4.97 -0.84 -5.94
CA ILE A 105 6.17 -0.52 -5.17
C ILE A 105 5.83 0.37 -3.96
N SER A 106 5.04 1.41 -4.17
CA SER A 106 4.57 2.29 -3.08
C SER A 106 3.72 1.52 -2.05
N SER A 107 2.88 0.59 -2.50
CA SER A 107 2.08 -0.28 -1.63
C SER A 107 2.95 -1.24 -0.79
N VAL A 108 4.08 -1.72 -1.32
CA VAL A 108 5.05 -2.48 -0.53
C VAL A 108 5.66 -1.61 0.58
N ALA A 109 5.99 -0.36 0.29
CA ALA A 109 6.48 0.57 1.33
C ALA A 109 5.43 0.82 2.43
N VAL A 110 4.15 0.97 2.06
CA VAL A 110 3.02 1.07 3.01
C VAL A 110 2.98 -0.15 3.94
N ILE A 111 3.08 -1.36 3.39
CA ILE A 111 3.12 -2.61 4.18
C ILE A 111 4.28 -2.61 5.17
N VAL A 112 5.48 -2.20 4.73
CA VAL A 112 6.67 -2.16 5.59
C VAL A 112 6.52 -1.13 6.71
N PHE A 113 6.04 0.07 6.42
CA PHE A 113 5.85 1.12 7.41
C PHE A 113 4.82 0.74 8.46
N ASN A 114 3.65 0.26 8.04
CA ASN A 114 2.60 -0.21 8.95
C ASN A 114 3.06 -1.40 9.79
N GLY A 115 3.68 -2.39 9.16
CA GLY A 115 4.19 -3.57 9.85
C GLY A 115 5.24 -3.20 10.90
N THR A 116 6.17 -2.31 10.55
CA THR A 116 7.21 -1.83 11.48
C THR A 116 6.59 -1.05 12.64
N ALA A 117 5.66 -0.13 12.37
CA ALA A 117 4.95 0.61 13.40
C ALA A 117 4.20 -0.34 14.36
N PHE A 118 3.43 -1.28 13.82
CA PHE A 118 2.68 -2.25 14.62
C PHE A 118 3.61 -3.11 15.50
N ILE A 119 4.72 -3.61 14.94
CA ILE A 119 5.70 -4.41 15.70
C ILE A 119 6.36 -3.57 16.81
N LEU A 120 6.74 -2.32 16.52
CA LEU A 120 7.29 -1.41 17.54
C LEU A 120 6.30 -1.19 18.68
N MET A 121 5.02 -1.00 18.37
CA MET A 121 3.98 -0.87 19.40
C MET A 121 3.77 -2.17 20.16
N ALA A 122 3.67 -3.31 19.48
CA ALA A 122 3.40 -4.61 20.11
C ALA A 122 4.53 -5.09 21.02
N THR A 123 5.77 -4.76 20.69
CA THR A 123 6.94 -5.13 21.50
C THR A 123 7.12 -4.22 22.72
N ASN A 124 6.67 -2.98 22.66
CA ASN A 124 6.82 -2.01 23.75
C ASN A 124 5.57 -1.87 24.63
N ILE A 125 4.37 -2.16 24.11
CA ILE A 125 3.13 -2.17 24.91
C ILE A 125 3.28 -3.13 26.08
N ASN A 126 3.87 -4.32 25.86
CA ASN A 126 4.15 -5.35 26.86
C ASN A 126 5.14 -4.88 27.95
N LYS A 127 6.00 -3.92 27.65
CA LYS A 127 6.92 -3.32 28.63
C LYS A 127 6.24 -2.22 29.46
N GLN A 128 5.25 -1.54 28.88
CA GLN A 128 4.46 -0.53 29.58
C GLN A 128 3.60 -1.11 30.73
N TYR A 129 3.26 -2.41 30.66
CA TYR A 129 2.59 -3.14 31.76
C TYR A 129 3.37 -3.10 33.08
N LEU A 130 4.68 -2.85 33.05
CA LEU A 130 5.53 -2.72 34.24
C LEU A 130 5.59 -1.30 34.83
N LEU A 131 5.20 -0.27 34.07
CA LEU A 131 5.42 1.14 34.43
C LEU A 131 4.15 1.90 34.82
N LEU A 132 2.99 1.51 34.28
CA LEU A 132 1.70 2.06 34.73
C LEU A 132 1.34 1.36 36.05
N SER A 133 1.74 1.97 37.17
CA SER A 133 1.54 1.57 38.59
C SER A 133 0.10 1.22 39.03
N PHE A 134 -0.82 1.00 38.10
CA PHE A 134 -2.23 0.68 38.32
C PHE A 134 -2.60 -0.78 38.01
N GLY A 135 -1.67 -1.60 37.50
CA GLY A 135 -1.87 -3.05 37.36
C GLY A 135 -2.90 -3.48 36.32
N TYR A 136 -3.41 -2.57 35.48
CA TYR A 136 -4.36 -2.89 34.42
C TYR A 136 -3.66 -3.12 33.07
N PRO A 137 -4.03 -4.19 32.35
CA PRO A 137 -3.42 -4.53 31.08
C PRO A 137 -3.78 -3.52 29.98
N VAL A 138 -2.79 -2.92 29.31
CA VAL A 138 -3.02 -2.07 28.13
C VAL A 138 -3.17 -2.95 26.89
N GLN A 139 -4.33 -2.93 26.26
CA GLN A 139 -4.64 -3.76 25.10
C GLN A 139 -4.68 -2.93 23.81
N PHE A 140 -4.56 -3.60 22.66
CA PHE A 140 -4.80 -2.98 21.36
C PHE A 140 -6.29 -2.74 21.13
N GLY A 141 -6.64 -1.51 20.79
CA GLY A 141 -7.99 -1.15 20.37
C GLY A 141 -8.22 -1.41 18.87
N TYR A 142 -9.43 -1.09 18.40
CA TYR A 142 -9.86 -1.39 17.02
C TYR A 142 -9.04 -0.68 15.94
N SER A 143 -8.42 0.47 16.22
CA SER A 143 -7.62 1.22 15.24
C SER A 143 -6.38 0.42 14.80
N ALA A 144 -5.76 -0.31 15.72
CA ALA A 144 -4.62 -1.18 15.41
C ALA A 144 -5.02 -2.35 14.49
N TRP A 145 -6.21 -2.90 14.70
CA TRP A 145 -6.77 -3.97 13.86
C TRP A 145 -7.19 -3.48 12.48
N PHE A 146 -7.67 -2.24 12.35
CA PHE A 146 -7.90 -1.61 11.05
C PHE A 146 -6.60 -1.37 10.29
N CYS A 147 -5.52 -0.96 10.96
CA CYS A 147 -4.20 -0.87 10.33
C CYS A 147 -3.73 -2.24 9.83
N LEU A 148 -3.85 -3.30 10.64
CA LEU A 148 -3.49 -4.66 10.21
C LEU A 148 -4.34 -5.13 9.02
N SER A 149 -5.65 -4.83 9.05
CA SER A 149 -6.55 -5.13 7.94
C SER A 149 -6.15 -4.37 6.66
N ALA A 150 -5.77 -3.10 6.78
CA ALA A 150 -5.26 -2.29 5.67
C ALA A 150 -4.02 -2.94 5.04
N VAL A 151 -3.09 -3.46 5.83
CA VAL A 151 -1.91 -4.20 5.33
C VAL A 151 -2.32 -5.42 4.50
N VAL A 152 -3.25 -6.24 4.98
CA VAL A 152 -3.72 -7.43 4.26
C VAL A 152 -4.37 -7.05 2.93
N VAL A 153 -5.24 -6.03 2.93
CA VAL A 153 -5.90 -5.55 1.71
C VAL A 153 -4.88 -4.93 0.75
N THR A 154 -3.87 -4.22 1.26
CA THR A 154 -2.79 -3.63 0.46
C THR A 154 -1.97 -4.69 -0.25
N PHE A 155 -1.70 -5.81 0.41
CA PHE A 155 -1.06 -6.97 -0.23
C PHE A 155 -1.90 -7.51 -1.40
N GLY A 156 -3.22 -7.58 -1.23
CA GLY A 156 -4.15 -7.90 -2.33
C GLY A 156 -4.07 -6.92 -3.50
N SER A 157 -3.97 -5.61 -3.21
CA SER A 157 -3.78 -4.57 -4.24
C SER A 157 -2.48 -4.75 -5.01
N VAL A 158 -1.36 -5.09 -4.33
CA VAL A 158 -0.07 -5.37 -4.97
C VAL A 158 -0.19 -6.55 -5.94
N LEU A 159 -0.71 -7.69 -5.46
CA LEU A 159 -0.86 -8.88 -6.29
C LEU A 159 -1.74 -8.64 -7.51
N LEU A 160 -2.85 -7.92 -7.33
CA LEU A 160 -3.77 -7.63 -8.42
C LEU A 160 -3.17 -6.64 -9.42
N ALA A 161 -2.44 -5.63 -8.97
CA ALA A 161 -1.76 -4.67 -9.84
C ALA A 161 -0.69 -5.37 -10.71
N GLU A 162 0.19 -6.16 -10.09
CA GLU A 162 1.22 -6.93 -10.80
C GLU A 162 0.61 -7.95 -11.76
N TYR A 163 -0.44 -8.65 -11.34
CA TYR A 163 -1.15 -9.59 -12.23
C TYR A 163 -1.76 -8.93 -13.47
N ILE A 164 -2.29 -7.69 -13.33
CA ILE A 164 -2.80 -6.93 -14.49
C ILE A 164 -1.66 -6.58 -15.44
N VAL A 165 -0.49 -6.22 -14.91
CA VAL A 165 0.69 -5.88 -15.70
C VAL A 165 1.22 -7.10 -16.45
N SER A 166 1.53 -8.20 -15.75
CA SER A 166 2.12 -9.39 -16.37
C SER A 166 1.26 -9.93 -17.52
N LYS A 167 -0.06 -10.00 -17.33
CA LYS A 167 -0.97 -10.46 -18.38
C LYS A 167 -0.94 -9.55 -19.62
N LYS A 168 -0.75 -8.24 -19.43
CA LYS A 168 -0.71 -7.27 -20.54
C LYS A 168 0.64 -7.23 -21.25
N GLU A 169 1.70 -7.70 -20.62
CA GLU A 169 3.00 -7.90 -21.25
C GLU A 169 3.01 -9.17 -22.10
N GLU A 170 2.47 -10.29 -21.60
CA GLU A 170 2.29 -11.54 -22.36
C GLU A 170 1.50 -11.32 -23.66
N GLU A 171 0.36 -10.61 -23.59
CA GLU A 171 -0.46 -10.29 -24.77
C GLU A 171 0.30 -9.46 -25.83
N LYS A 172 1.35 -8.71 -25.46
CA LYS A 172 2.17 -7.94 -26.41
C LYS A 172 3.29 -8.76 -27.05
N GLU A 173 3.83 -9.76 -26.36
CA GLU A 173 4.86 -10.64 -26.91
C GLU A 173 4.28 -11.56 -27.99
N ASP A 174 3.04 -12.03 -27.81
CA ASP A 174 2.33 -12.87 -28.79
C ASP A 174 1.95 -12.10 -30.08
N GLU A 175 1.84 -10.77 -30.04
CA GLU A 175 1.53 -9.92 -31.20
C GLU A 175 2.79 -9.46 -31.98
N ALA A 176 4.00 -9.82 -31.55
CA ALA A 176 5.21 -9.45 -32.27
C ALA A 176 5.31 -10.20 -33.63
N PRO A 177 5.45 -9.50 -34.77
CA PRO A 177 5.41 -10.13 -36.07
C PRO A 177 6.64 -11.01 -36.30
N VAL A 178 6.40 -12.28 -36.60
CA VAL A 178 7.34 -13.23 -37.22
C VAL A 178 7.62 -12.78 -38.66
N GLU A 179 8.26 -11.63 -38.86
CA GLU A 179 8.63 -11.17 -40.21
C GLU A 179 9.92 -10.34 -40.19
N SER A 180 11.02 -10.98 -39.79
CA SER A 180 12.37 -10.50 -40.15
C SER A 180 13.28 -11.62 -40.66
N ALA A 181 12.70 -12.74 -41.12
CA ALA A 181 13.40 -13.69 -41.97
C ALA A 181 13.47 -13.14 -43.42
N VAL A 182 14.11 -11.98 -43.60
CA VAL A 182 14.56 -11.53 -44.92
C VAL A 182 15.78 -12.39 -45.25
N PRO A 183 15.73 -13.29 -46.26
CA PRO A 183 16.92 -14.01 -46.66
C PRO A 183 17.97 -13.02 -47.21
N PRO A 184 19.27 -13.21 -46.96
CA PRO A 184 20.30 -12.30 -47.40
C PRO A 184 20.27 -12.20 -48.93
N ARG A 185 19.98 -11.00 -49.45
CA ARG A 185 20.06 -10.69 -50.87
C ARG A 185 21.55 -10.67 -51.23
N ILE A 186 22.03 -11.76 -51.83
CA ILE A 186 23.38 -11.84 -52.42
C ILE A 186 23.43 -10.80 -53.56
N LEU A 187 24.11 -9.69 -53.32
CA LEU A 187 24.46 -8.72 -54.35
C LEU A 187 25.60 -9.32 -55.19
N THR A 188 25.26 -10.00 -56.28
CA THR A 188 26.23 -10.28 -57.33
C THR A 188 26.47 -9.00 -58.11
N SER A 189 27.61 -8.35 -57.85
CA SER A 189 28.15 -7.29 -58.68
C SER A 189 28.59 -7.85 -60.03
N SER A 190 27.83 -7.59 -61.10
CA SER A 190 28.33 -7.74 -62.47
C SER A 190 28.56 -6.34 -63.04
N PHE A 191 29.77 -5.83 -62.85
CA PHE A 191 30.32 -4.79 -63.71
C PHE A 191 30.55 -5.41 -65.09
N THR A 192 29.81 -4.94 -66.10
CA THR A 192 30.22 -5.14 -67.49
C THR A 192 30.05 -3.83 -68.24
N ASN A 193 31.19 -3.34 -68.72
CA ASN A 193 31.41 -2.06 -69.38
C ASN A 193 30.59 -1.91 -70.66
N MET A 194 30.07 -0.70 -70.88
CA MET A 194 29.68 -0.23 -72.21
C MET A 194 30.93 0.27 -72.94
N TYR A 195 31.21 -0.34 -74.10
CA TYR A 195 31.77 0.32 -75.28
C TYR A 195 30.78 0.08 -76.42
#